data_AF-M0M572-F1
#
_entry.id   AF-M0M572-F1
#
_cell.length_a   1.000
_cell.length_b   1.000
_cell.length_c   1.000
_cell.angle_alpha   90.00
_cell.angle_beta   90.00
_cell.angle_gamma   90.00
#
_symmetry.space_group_name_H-M   'P 1'
#
loop_
_entity.id
_entity.type
_entity.pdbx_description
1 polymer ?
#
loop_
_entity_poly.entity_id
_entity_poly.type
_entity_poly.pdbx_seq_one_letter_code
_entity_poly.pdbx_strand_id
1 'polypeptide(L)'
;MTGSDFDVDTDTDTDTDTGTDTDTDTDTNPHPTLADSIQLIGENAATIDAATLADIPVEERTVEIVCSTGDRYTDRWQGVPIPDLLETKAAAAASFPPSTTHLLIESRDGQRGCVAVESALEGLLAIGKDGQPLEEIAGYESRFVAPDVLGPRTVKDIARIEAATLEPGEDPEAYERLLQIEADEETTETDV
;
A
#
# COMPACT_ATOMS: atom_id res chain seq x y z
N MET A 1 -52.86 63.76 -11.27
CA MET A 1 -51.74 64.48 -11.92
C MET A 1 -50.48 63.88 -11.33
N THR A 2 -49.68 63.23 -12.19
CA THR A 2 -48.26 62.80 -12.04
C THR A 2 -47.95 62.00 -10.76
N GLY A 3 -47.83 60.66 -10.78
CA GLY A 3 -47.00 59.86 -11.67
C GLY A 3 -45.61 59.72 -11.03
N SER A 4 -45.48 58.80 -10.08
CA SER A 4 -44.22 58.43 -9.42
C SER A 4 -43.85 57.04 -9.91
N ASP A 5 -42.83 56.95 -10.75
CA ASP A 5 -42.10 55.71 -11.01
C ASP A 5 -40.61 56.08 -11.03
N PHE A 6 -39.89 55.47 -10.09
CA PHE A 6 -38.48 55.67 -9.82
C PHE A 6 -37.80 54.36 -10.22
N ASP A 7 -37.48 54.21 -11.50
CA ASP A 7 -36.72 53.06 -12.00
C ASP A 7 -35.25 53.24 -11.61
N VAL A 8 -34.79 52.34 -10.74
CA VAL A 8 -33.39 52.17 -10.36
C VAL A 8 -32.82 51.04 -11.21
N ASP A 9 -32.17 51.40 -12.32
CA ASP A 9 -31.42 50.45 -13.12
C ASP A 9 -30.22 49.96 -12.31
N THR A 10 -30.32 48.70 -11.86
CA THR A 10 -29.26 47.98 -11.16
C THR A 10 -28.58 47.09 -12.19
N ASP A 11 -27.63 47.67 -12.95
CA ASP A 11 -26.76 46.90 -13.82
C ASP A 11 -25.77 46.11 -12.96
N THR A 12 -26.11 44.84 -12.73
CA THR A 12 -25.23 43.84 -12.14
C THR A 12 -24.39 43.25 -13.27
N ASP A 13 -23.24 43.87 -13.53
CA ASP A 13 -22.22 43.29 -14.40
C ASP A 13 -21.75 41.96 -13.77
N THR A 14 -22.22 40.87 -14.37
CA THR A 14 -21.79 39.51 -14.05
C THR A 14 -20.51 39.26 -14.82
N ASP A 15 -19.37 39.38 -14.14
CA ASP A 15 -18.07 38.97 -14.66
C ASP A 15 -18.15 37.52 -15.15
N THR A 16 -18.07 37.35 -16.46
CA THR A 16 -17.90 36.05 -17.10
C THR A 16 -16.41 35.72 -17.05
N ASP A 17 -15.98 35.15 -15.94
CA ASP A 17 -14.63 34.59 -15.83
C ASP A 17 -14.58 33.32 -16.70
N THR A 18 -13.96 33.43 -17.87
CA THR A 18 -13.56 32.28 -18.70
C THR A 18 -12.17 31.85 -18.26
N GLY A 19 -12.03 31.51 -16.99
CA GLY A 19 -10.90 30.77 -16.45
C GLY A 19 -11.14 29.30 -16.73
N THR A 20 -10.51 28.76 -17.79
CA THR A 20 -10.31 27.32 -17.90
C THR A 20 -9.19 26.97 -16.95
N ASP A 21 -9.51 26.92 -15.66
CA ASP A 21 -8.64 26.33 -14.66
C ASP A 21 -8.57 24.84 -15.00
N THR A 22 -7.52 24.50 -15.73
CA THR A 22 -7.02 23.14 -15.73
C THR A 22 -6.48 22.94 -14.33
N ASP A 23 -7.35 22.48 -13.41
CA ASP A 23 -6.93 21.93 -12.12
C ASP A 23 -5.96 20.79 -12.44
N THR A 24 -4.68 21.14 -12.50
CA THR A 24 -3.62 20.20 -12.22
C THR A 24 -3.66 20.07 -10.70
N ASP A 25 -4.65 19.31 -10.23
CA ASP A 25 -4.74 18.92 -8.83
C ASP A 25 -3.49 18.09 -8.58
N THR A 26 -2.44 18.77 -8.12
CA THR A 26 -1.23 18.14 -7.63
C THR A 26 -1.59 17.66 -6.24
N ASP A 27 -2.54 16.73 -6.16
CA ASP A 27 -2.75 15.97 -4.94
C ASP A 27 -1.47 15.17 -4.75
N THR A 28 -0.55 15.76 -3.99
CA THR A 28 0.78 15.21 -3.68
C THR A 28 0.64 14.02 -2.73
N ASN A 29 -0.58 13.66 -2.36
CA ASN A 29 -0.85 12.49 -1.57
C ASN A 29 -0.79 11.25 -2.48
N PRO A 30 0.02 10.24 -2.15
CA PRO A 30 0.09 9.02 -2.94
C PRO A 30 -1.28 8.35 -2.95
N HIS A 31 -1.88 8.27 -4.15
CA HIS A 31 -3.09 7.49 -4.42
C HIS A 31 -2.70 6.09 -4.90
N PRO A 32 -3.48 5.05 -4.58
CA PRO A 32 -3.17 3.69 -5.02
C PRO A 32 -3.35 3.56 -6.54
N THR A 33 -2.25 3.72 -7.26
CA THR A 33 -2.10 3.42 -8.69
C THR A 33 -1.56 1.99 -8.80
N LEU A 34 -2.44 0.99 -8.74
CA LEU A 34 -2.05 -0.39 -9.06
C LEU A 34 -2.38 -0.68 -10.52
N ALA A 35 -1.37 -0.93 -11.34
CA ALA A 35 -1.54 -1.41 -12.71
C ALA A 35 -2.16 -2.81 -12.74
N ASP A 36 -1.75 -3.68 -11.80
CA ASP A 36 -2.27 -5.04 -11.66
C ASP A 36 -2.97 -5.27 -10.31
N SER A 37 -4.12 -5.96 -10.33
CA SER A 37 -4.89 -6.27 -9.12
C SER A 37 -4.20 -7.28 -8.21
N ILE A 38 -4.40 -7.13 -6.90
CA ILE A 38 -3.89 -8.05 -5.87
C ILE A 38 -4.90 -9.15 -5.63
N GLN A 39 -4.44 -10.40 -5.57
CA GLN A 39 -5.30 -11.53 -5.25
C GLN A 39 -5.41 -11.75 -3.74
N LEU A 40 -6.63 -11.89 -3.24
CA LEU A 40 -6.94 -12.22 -1.85
C LEU A 40 -7.43 -13.68 -1.78
N ILE A 41 -6.76 -14.51 -0.99
CA ILE A 41 -7.07 -15.93 -0.86
C ILE A 41 -7.42 -16.26 0.58
N GLY A 42 -8.68 -16.61 0.82
CA GLY A 42 -9.15 -17.27 2.03
C GLY A 42 -9.67 -18.67 1.69
N GLU A 43 -10.90 -18.98 2.09
CA GLU A 43 -11.60 -20.18 1.60
C GLU A 43 -11.95 -20.07 0.12
N ASN A 44 -12.05 -18.84 -0.40
CA ASN A 44 -12.26 -18.51 -1.80
C ASN A 44 -11.17 -17.55 -2.31
N ALA A 45 -11.13 -17.37 -3.62
CA ALA A 45 -10.28 -16.37 -4.27
C ALA A 45 -11.10 -15.14 -4.66
N ALA A 46 -10.58 -13.95 -4.35
CA ALA A 46 -11.07 -12.67 -4.84
C ALA A 46 -9.90 -11.79 -5.30
N THR A 47 -10.22 -10.67 -5.95
CA THR A 47 -9.22 -9.69 -6.38
C THR A 47 -9.60 -8.31 -5.88
N ILE A 48 -8.62 -7.53 -5.47
CA ILE A 48 -8.75 -6.12 -5.13
C ILE A 48 -7.95 -5.29 -6.13
N ASP A 49 -8.60 -4.28 -6.71
CA ASP A 49 -8.03 -3.40 -7.72
C ASP A 49 -7.73 -2.00 -7.15
N ALA A 50 -7.07 -1.16 -7.95
CA ALA A 50 -6.74 0.21 -7.60
C ALA A 50 -7.97 1.03 -7.19
N ALA A 51 -9.09 0.88 -7.91
CA ALA A 51 -10.32 1.61 -7.62
C ALA A 51 -10.88 1.27 -6.24
N THR A 52 -10.88 -0.02 -5.87
CA THR A 52 -11.32 -0.46 -4.54
C THR A 52 -10.37 0.02 -3.45
N LEU A 53 -9.05 0.05 -3.71
CA LEU A 53 -8.09 0.59 -2.75
C LEU A 53 -8.21 2.10 -2.57
N ALA A 54 -8.56 2.84 -3.61
CA ALA A 54 -8.73 4.29 -3.56
C ALA A 54 -9.90 4.72 -2.66
N ASP A 55 -10.88 3.83 -2.43
CA ASP A 55 -11.98 4.06 -1.48
C ASP A 55 -11.56 3.89 -0.01
N ILE A 56 -10.36 3.38 0.27
CA ILE A 56 -9.86 3.12 1.62
C ILE A 56 -8.94 4.27 2.05
N PRO A 57 -9.09 4.80 3.28
CA PRO A 57 -8.21 5.84 3.78
C PRO A 57 -6.73 5.42 3.77
N VAL A 58 -5.89 6.25 3.16
CA VAL A 58 -4.44 6.11 3.23
C VAL A 58 -3.95 6.64 4.57
N GLU A 59 -3.17 5.84 5.28
CA GLU A 59 -2.47 6.22 6.50
C GLU A 59 -0.98 6.44 6.27
N GLU A 60 -0.40 7.30 7.11
CA GLU A 60 1.05 7.49 7.19
C GLU A 60 1.60 6.89 8.49
N ARG A 61 2.63 6.05 8.40
CA ARG A 61 3.31 5.46 9.56
C ARG A 61 4.82 5.48 9.40
N THR A 62 5.53 5.81 10.47
CA THR A 62 6.99 5.65 10.53
C THR A 62 7.32 4.22 10.94
N VAL A 63 8.06 3.49 10.11
CA VAL A 63 8.41 2.09 10.32
C VAL A 63 9.91 1.91 10.15
N GLU A 64 10.58 1.31 11.14
CA GLU A 64 11.95 0.83 11.02
C GLU A 64 11.92 -0.55 10.37
N ILE A 65 12.69 -0.74 9.30
CA ILE A 65 12.88 -2.05 8.70
C ILE A 65 14.32 -2.49 8.98
N VAL A 66 14.44 -3.67 9.59
CA VAL A 66 15.72 -4.31 9.90
C VAL A 66 15.99 -5.38 8.85
N CYS A 67 17.02 -5.17 8.03
CA CYS A 67 17.48 -6.15 7.05
C CYS A 67 18.16 -7.33 7.75
N SER A 68 18.18 -8.49 7.11
CA SER A 68 18.92 -9.68 7.58
C SER A 68 20.44 -9.45 7.67
N THR A 69 20.98 -8.49 6.93
CA THR A 69 22.39 -8.04 6.99
C THR A 69 22.70 -7.22 8.25
N GLY A 70 21.69 -6.80 9.01
CA GLY A 70 21.82 -5.94 10.18
C GLY A 70 21.61 -4.44 9.89
N ASP A 71 21.46 -4.07 8.61
CA ASP A 71 21.13 -2.70 8.22
C ASP A 71 19.74 -2.31 8.71
N ARG A 72 19.61 -1.06 9.16
CA ARG A 72 18.35 -0.49 9.64
C ARG A 72 18.04 0.77 8.88
N TYR A 73 16.81 0.89 8.43
CA TYR A 73 16.32 2.10 7.80
C TYR A 73 14.93 2.41 8.33
N THR A 74 14.75 3.66 8.78
CA THR A 74 13.51 4.16 9.34
C THR A 74 12.98 5.20 8.38
N ASP A 75 11.83 4.89 7.80
CA ASP A 75 11.21 5.70 6.77
C ASP A 75 9.73 5.94 7.10
N ARG A 76 9.15 6.94 6.44
CA ARG A 76 7.74 7.28 6.58
C ARG A 76 6.95 6.69 5.42
N TRP A 77 6.13 5.70 5.70
CA TRP A 77 5.37 4.96 4.71
C TRP A 77 3.95 5.49 4.61
N GLN A 78 3.42 5.60 3.39
CA GLN A 78 2.03 5.91 3.12
C GLN A 78 1.36 4.69 2.49
N GLY A 79 0.22 4.26 3.03
CA GLY A 79 -0.42 3.03 2.59
C GLY A 79 -1.81 2.79 3.14
N VAL A 80 -2.47 1.78 2.59
CA VAL A 80 -3.73 1.26 3.10
C VAL A 80 -3.44 0.36 4.31
N PRO A 81 -4.07 0.56 5.47
CA PRO A 81 -3.96 -0.36 6.60
C PRO A 81 -4.44 -1.77 6.22
N ILE A 82 -3.68 -2.80 6.61
CA ILE A 82 -4.09 -4.19 6.37
C ILE A 82 -5.45 -4.53 7.00
N PRO A 83 -5.80 -4.06 8.22
CA PRO A 83 -7.15 -4.27 8.77
C PRO A 83 -8.25 -3.75 7.84
N ASP A 84 -8.11 -2.52 7.36
CA ASP A 84 -9.11 -1.88 6.49
C ASP A 84 -9.22 -2.59 5.14
N LEU A 85 -8.10 -3.07 4.59
CA LEU A 85 -8.09 -3.92 3.40
C LEU A 85 -8.88 -5.22 3.62
N LEU A 86 -8.73 -5.84 4.79
CA LEU A 86 -9.43 -7.10 5.15
C LEU A 86 -10.92 -6.89 5.45
N GLU A 87 -11.37 -5.65 5.63
CA GLU A 87 -12.79 -5.30 5.78
C GLU A 87 -13.50 -5.00 4.44
N THR A 88 -12.75 -5.00 3.33
CA THR A 88 -13.31 -4.75 2.00
C THR A 88 -14.27 -5.85 1.53
N LYS A 89 -15.14 -5.51 0.56
CA LYS A 89 -16.01 -6.51 -0.10
C LYS A 89 -15.20 -7.62 -0.77
N ALA A 90 -14.02 -7.31 -1.30
CA ALA A 90 -13.13 -8.30 -1.91
C ALA A 90 -12.62 -9.29 -0.86
N ALA A 91 -12.17 -8.81 0.30
CA ALA A 91 -11.74 -9.66 1.40
C ALA A 91 -12.90 -10.51 1.97
N ALA A 92 -14.09 -9.92 2.10
CA ALA A 92 -15.29 -10.66 2.47
C ALA A 92 -15.64 -11.78 1.46
N ALA A 93 -15.47 -11.53 0.16
CA ALA A 93 -15.69 -12.53 -0.89
C ALA A 93 -14.63 -13.64 -0.86
N ALA A 94 -13.38 -13.32 -0.53
CA ALA A 94 -12.32 -14.31 -0.31
C ALA A 94 -12.57 -15.20 0.92
N SER A 95 -13.39 -14.76 1.88
CA SER A 95 -13.76 -15.51 3.10
C SER A 95 -12.52 -15.93 3.89
N PHE A 96 -11.80 -14.96 4.46
CA PHE A 96 -10.66 -15.25 5.33
C PHE A 96 -11.14 -16.00 6.58
N PRO A 97 -10.63 -17.22 6.87
CA PRO A 97 -11.05 -17.98 8.03
C PRO A 97 -10.76 -17.25 9.35
N PRO A 98 -11.62 -17.35 10.38
CA PRO A 98 -11.32 -16.80 11.70
C PRO A 98 -10.18 -17.54 12.42
N SER A 99 -9.81 -18.74 11.94
CA SER A 99 -8.66 -19.50 12.41
C SER A 99 -7.34 -19.08 11.77
N THR A 100 -7.33 -18.04 10.93
CA THR A 100 -6.10 -17.54 10.28
C THR A 100 -5.10 -17.10 11.34
N THR A 101 -3.92 -17.72 11.34
CA THR A 101 -2.83 -17.36 12.25
C THR A 101 -1.74 -16.57 11.55
N HIS A 102 -1.63 -16.69 10.22
CA HIS A 102 -0.62 -16.03 9.41
C HIS A 102 -1.19 -15.53 8.09
N LEU A 103 -0.58 -14.48 7.54
CA LEU A 103 -0.75 -14.06 6.16
C LEU A 103 0.51 -14.44 5.37
N LEU A 104 0.31 -15.15 4.26
CA LEU A 104 1.33 -15.38 3.24
C LEU A 104 1.24 -14.24 2.22
N ILE A 105 2.27 -13.40 2.19
CA ILE A 105 2.34 -12.25 1.31
C ILE A 105 3.31 -12.58 0.19
N GLU A 106 2.84 -12.51 -1.05
CA GLU A 106 3.60 -12.91 -2.22
C GLU A 106 3.72 -11.78 -3.23
N SER A 107 4.95 -11.58 -3.68
CA SER A 107 5.36 -10.64 -4.72
C SER A 107 5.06 -11.19 -6.12
N ARG A 108 4.97 -10.29 -7.10
CA ARG A 108 4.91 -10.63 -8.54
C ARG A 108 6.10 -11.48 -9.00
N ASP A 109 7.27 -11.31 -8.41
CA ASP A 109 8.48 -12.08 -8.73
C ASP A 109 8.56 -13.45 -8.03
N GLY A 110 7.54 -13.79 -7.22
CA GLY A 110 7.47 -15.05 -6.50
C GLY A 110 8.17 -15.06 -5.14
N GLN A 111 8.70 -13.93 -4.66
CA GLN A 111 9.09 -13.81 -3.25
C GLN A 111 7.86 -13.99 -2.36
N ARG A 112 7.98 -14.77 -1.29
CA ARG A 112 6.90 -14.96 -0.31
C ARG A 112 7.39 -14.85 1.13
N GLY A 113 6.75 -13.98 1.90
CA GLY A 113 6.92 -13.88 3.35
C GLY A 113 5.74 -14.51 4.09
N CYS A 114 6.01 -15.13 5.25
CA CYS A 114 5.00 -15.63 6.18
C CYS A 114 4.98 -14.71 7.39
N VAL A 115 3.85 -14.05 7.64
CA VAL A 115 3.73 -13.02 8.68
C VAL A 115 2.62 -13.42 9.65
N ALA A 116 2.91 -13.45 10.95
CA ALA A 116 1.88 -13.68 11.96
C ALA A 116 0.77 -12.63 11.83
N VAL A 117 -0.48 -13.05 11.97
CA VAL A 117 -1.65 -12.17 11.77
C VAL A 117 -1.60 -10.95 12.68
N GLU A 118 -1.11 -11.11 13.91
CA GLU A 118 -0.94 -10.02 14.88
C GLU A 118 -0.02 -8.91 14.33
N SER A 119 1.16 -9.29 13.83
CA SER A 119 2.09 -8.34 13.19
C SER A 119 1.56 -7.79 11.87
N ALA A 120 0.83 -8.60 11.09
CA ALA A 120 0.27 -8.18 9.82
C ALA A 120 -0.82 -7.11 9.98
N LEU A 121 -1.63 -7.19 11.04
CA LEU A 121 -2.68 -6.20 11.34
C LEU A 121 -2.11 -4.83 11.75
N GLU A 122 -0.85 -4.77 12.16
CA GLU A 122 -0.14 -3.50 12.38
C GLU A 122 0.52 -2.95 11.10
N GLY A 123 0.41 -3.68 9.99
CA GLY A 123 1.05 -3.35 8.73
C GLY A 123 0.26 -2.43 7.82
N LEU A 124 0.95 -1.97 6.78
CA LEU A 124 0.40 -1.24 5.64
C LEU A 124 0.67 -2.03 4.35
N LEU A 125 -0.30 -2.00 3.43
CA LEU A 125 -0.04 -2.05 2.01
C LEU A 125 0.45 -0.66 1.59
N ALA A 126 1.76 -0.44 1.69
CA ALA A 126 2.36 0.83 1.31
C ALA A 126 2.34 1.02 -0.20
N ILE A 127 1.99 2.24 -0.61
CA ILE A 127 1.97 2.74 -1.99
C ILE A 127 2.88 3.97 -2.16
N GLY A 128 3.31 4.57 -1.04
CA GLY A 128 4.24 5.69 -1.00
C GLY A 128 5.26 5.55 0.11
N LYS A 129 6.36 6.28 -0.03
CA LYS A 129 7.36 6.52 1.01
C LYS A 129 7.83 7.97 0.95
N ASP A 130 7.96 8.60 2.11
CA ASP A 130 8.38 9.98 2.34
C ASP A 130 7.59 11.02 1.54
N GLY A 131 6.33 10.71 1.21
CA GLY A 131 5.43 11.58 0.44
C GLY A 131 5.58 11.42 -1.07
N GLN A 132 6.33 10.41 -1.54
CA GLN A 132 6.48 10.09 -2.95
C GLN A 132 5.88 8.70 -3.27
N PRO A 133 5.24 8.52 -4.43
CA PRO A 133 4.77 7.21 -4.88
C PRO A 133 5.92 6.21 -5.01
N LEU A 134 5.71 4.95 -4.63
CA LEU A 134 6.73 3.90 -4.73
C LEU A 134 7.12 3.60 -6.18
N GLU A 135 6.18 3.76 -7.12
CA GLU A 135 6.46 3.57 -8.54
C GLU A 135 7.58 4.50 -9.04
N GLU A 136 7.60 5.74 -8.55
CA GLU A 136 8.57 6.76 -8.97
C GLU A 136 9.96 6.52 -8.37
N ILE A 137 10.02 6.13 -7.10
CA ILE A 137 11.28 6.08 -6.34
C ILE A 137 11.90 4.69 -6.26
N ALA A 138 11.11 3.63 -6.49
CA ALA A 138 11.54 2.25 -6.28
C ALA A 138 11.18 1.30 -7.44
N GLY A 139 10.39 1.74 -8.41
CA GLY A 139 10.05 0.95 -9.60
C GLY A 139 9.04 -0.18 -9.36
N TYR A 140 8.29 -0.12 -8.26
CA TYR A 140 7.17 -1.01 -7.95
C TYR A 140 6.04 -0.22 -7.27
N GLU A 141 4.80 -0.67 -7.39
CA GLU A 141 3.64 0.12 -6.96
C GLU A 141 3.23 -0.13 -5.51
N SER A 142 3.63 -1.27 -4.93
CA SER A 142 3.24 -1.64 -3.57
C SER A 142 4.33 -2.32 -2.75
N ARG A 143 4.23 -2.24 -1.43
CA ARG A 143 5.07 -2.99 -0.49
C ARG A 143 4.34 -3.26 0.81
N PHE A 144 4.52 -4.45 1.38
CA PHE A 144 4.08 -4.73 2.74
C PHE A 144 5.14 -4.22 3.73
N VAL A 145 4.71 -3.44 4.71
CA VAL A 145 5.57 -2.94 5.80
C VAL A 145 4.85 -3.04 7.13
N ALA A 146 5.55 -3.45 8.19
CA ALA A 146 5.03 -3.51 9.54
C ALA A 146 6.19 -3.37 10.56
N PRO A 147 5.96 -2.78 11.75
CA PRO A 147 7.02 -2.48 12.74
C PRO A 147 7.88 -3.68 13.17
N ASP A 148 7.26 -4.84 13.41
CA ASP A 148 7.94 -6.02 13.95
C ASP A 148 8.26 -7.07 12.88
N VAL A 149 8.25 -6.67 11.60
CA VAL A 149 8.51 -7.57 10.47
C VAL A 149 9.89 -7.29 9.86
N LEU A 150 10.74 -8.32 9.86
CA LEU A 150 12.08 -8.24 9.28
C LEU A 150 12.04 -8.00 7.76
N GLY A 151 13.09 -7.34 7.25
CA GLY A 151 13.23 -6.92 5.86
C GLY A 151 12.84 -7.97 4.80
N PRO A 152 13.28 -9.24 4.89
CA PRO A 152 12.90 -10.26 3.91
C PRO A 152 11.40 -10.54 3.83
N ARG A 153 10.63 -10.22 4.88
CA ARG A 153 9.18 -10.39 4.95
C ARG A 153 8.43 -9.09 4.64
N THR A 154 9.12 -7.97 4.43
CA THR A 154 8.55 -6.71 3.91
C THR A 154 8.43 -6.75 2.38
N VAL A 155 7.59 -7.66 1.90
CA VAL A 155 7.48 -8.08 0.49
C VAL A 155 7.13 -6.89 -0.41
N LYS A 156 7.88 -6.72 -1.50
CA LYS A 156 7.67 -5.69 -2.52
C LYS A 156 6.74 -6.21 -3.61
N ASP A 157 6.14 -5.30 -4.36
CA ASP A 157 5.32 -5.55 -5.55
C ASP A 157 4.29 -6.67 -5.33
N ILE A 158 3.37 -6.45 -4.40
CA ILE A 158 2.47 -7.49 -3.92
C ILE A 158 1.54 -7.96 -5.04
N ALA A 159 1.50 -9.27 -5.25
CA ALA A 159 0.58 -9.94 -6.17
C ALA A 159 -0.54 -10.67 -5.43
N ARG A 160 -0.27 -11.18 -4.23
CA ARG A 160 -1.18 -12.08 -3.52
C ARG A 160 -1.04 -12.00 -1.99
N ILE A 161 -2.17 -12.02 -1.30
CA ILE A 161 -2.30 -12.14 0.15
C ILE A 161 -3.16 -13.36 0.45
N GLU A 162 -2.60 -14.34 1.14
CA GLU A 162 -3.27 -15.61 1.44
C GLU A 162 -3.36 -15.85 2.96
N ALA A 163 -4.54 -16.26 3.42
CA ALA A 163 -4.75 -16.73 4.77
C ALA A 163 -4.11 -18.11 4.98
N ALA A 164 -3.36 -18.26 6.08
CA ALA A 164 -2.82 -19.53 6.51
C ALA A 164 -3.13 -19.80 7.99
N THR A 165 -3.40 -21.05 8.30
CA THR A 165 -3.48 -21.57 9.67
C THR A 165 -2.34 -22.55 9.85
N LEU A 166 -1.35 -22.14 10.65
CA LEU A 166 -0.26 -23.00 11.09
C LEU A 166 -0.63 -23.66 12.41
N GLU A 167 -0.38 -24.96 12.51
CA GLU A 167 -0.51 -25.76 13.72
C GLU A 167 0.61 -25.40 14.73
N PRO A 168 0.38 -25.62 16.04
CA PRO A 168 1.40 -25.40 17.05
C PRO A 168 2.68 -26.20 16.77
N GLY A 169 3.79 -25.49 16.59
CA GLY A 169 5.11 -26.08 16.33
C GLY A 169 5.46 -26.25 14.86
N GLU A 170 4.57 -25.88 13.94
CA GLU A 170 4.98 -25.65 12.55
C GLU A 170 5.90 -24.43 12.47
N ASP A 171 6.92 -24.53 11.61
CA ASP A 171 7.88 -23.47 11.38
C ASP A 171 7.33 -22.52 10.30
N PRO A 172 7.07 -21.23 10.61
CA PRO A 172 6.61 -20.26 9.61
C PRO A 172 7.56 -20.10 8.43
N GLU A 173 8.88 -20.30 8.63
CA GLU A 173 9.87 -20.16 7.56
C GLU A 173 9.73 -21.24 6.48
N ALA A 174 9.12 -22.38 6.81
CA ALA A 174 8.84 -23.44 5.85
C ALA A 174 7.83 -23.04 4.76
N TYR A 175 7.07 -21.95 4.98
CA TYR A 175 6.09 -21.40 4.03
C TYR A 175 6.64 -20.27 3.19
N GLU A 176 7.91 -19.91 3.40
CA GLU A 176 8.54 -18.76 2.78
C GLU A 176 9.31 -19.13 1.50
N ARG A 177 9.39 -18.13 0.62
CA ARG A 177 10.25 -18.15 -0.56
C ARG A 177 10.98 -16.83 -0.57
N LEU A 178 11.96 -16.68 0.31
CA LEU A 178 12.76 -15.48 0.38
C LEU A 178 13.77 -15.50 -0.77
N LEU A 179 13.89 -14.40 -1.51
CA LEU A 179 14.99 -14.24 -2.43
C LEU A 179 16.28 -14.26 -1.61
N GLN A 180 17.14 -15.25 -1.87
CA GLN A 180 18.52 -15.18 -1.42
C GLN A 180 19.13 -13.98 -2.13
N ILE A 181 19.27 -12.88 -1.40
CA ILE A 181 20.20 -11.84 -1.82
C ILE A 181 21.57 -12.50 -1.62
N GLU A 182 22.14 -13.03 -2.70
CA GLU A 182 23.58 -13.25 -2.73
C GLU A 182 24.16 -11.89 -2.34
N ALA A 183 24.77 -11.81 -1.16
CA ALA A 183 25.58 -10.67 -0.82
C ALA A 183 26.60 -10.58 -1.95
N ASP A 184 26.48 -9.58 -2.81
CA ASP A 184 27.62 -9.15 -3.60
C ASP A 184 28.67 -8.78 -2.56
N GLU A 185 29.51 -9.75 -2.21
CA GLU A 185 30.77 -9.51 -1.56
C GLU A 185 31.55 -8.67 -2.57
N GLU A 186 31.41 -7.35 -2.47
CA GLU A 186 32.33 -6.40 -3.05
C GLU A 186 33.67 -6.65 -2.36
N THR A 187 34.35 -7.68 -2.87
CA THR A 187 35.73 -8.01 -2.59
C THR A 187 36.51 -6.90 -3.26
N THR A 188 36.64 -5.75 -2.61
CA THR A 188 37.70 -4.80 -2.93
C THR A 188 39.01 -5.39 -2.44
N GLU A 189 39.46 -6.40 -3.19
CA GLU A 189 40.88 -6.67 -3.34
C GLU A 189 41.51 -5.41 -3.93
N THR A 190 42.31 -4.71 -3.14
CA THR A 190 43.38 -3.86 -3.67
C THR A 190 44.59 -4.05 -2.79
N ASP A 191 45.33 -5.12 -3.11
CA ASP A 191 46.74 -5.26 -2.82
C ASP A 191 47.51 -4.51 -3.92
N VAL A 192 48.20 -3.42 -3.57
CA VAL A 192 49.59 -3.04 -3.94
C VAL A 192 50.02 -1.72 -3.30
#